data_AF-A0A955P398-F1
#
_entry.id   AF-A0A955P398-F1
#
_cell.length_a   1.000
_cell.length_b   1.000
_cell.length_c   1.000
_cell.angle_alpha   90.00
_cell.angle_beta   90.00
_cell.angle_gamma   90.00
#
_symmetry.space_group_name_H-M   'P 1'
#
loop_
_entity.id
_entity.type
_entity.pdbx_description
1 polymer ?
#
loop_
_entity_poly.entity_id
_entity_poly.type
_entity_poly.pdbx_seq_one_letter_code
_entity_poly.pdbx_strand_id
1 'polypeptide(L)'
;DGGFILENAKRLEVPDEAGPDAAVVRIETNWGAYTLFNEFANEALVDGFKFKGKLGIHCEPMEGAEWILASSAETFLSKDGNLGFEGHEPSALVNIESSDSTQIETSETIPDGLIECPDGFQNYFLANDGSFNTGYPIDSISGKTVTFDRFEVPELEKGQLPNLIFAERDGK
;
A
#
# COMPACT_ATOMS: atom_id res chain seq x y z
N ASP A 1 24.93 18.16 -0.40
CA ASP A 1 23.72 18.54 -1.17
C ASP A 1 23.49 17.54 -2.30
N GLY A 2 22.85 16.42 -1.98
CA GLY A 2 22.46 15.41 -2.97
C GLY A 2 20.96 15.51 -3.19
N GLY A 3 20.54 16.24 -4.22
CA GLY A 3 19.12 16.29 -4.61
C GLY A 3 18.69 14.98 -5.27
N PHE A 4 17.38 14.71 -5.25
CA PHE A 4 16.76 13.68 -6.08
C PHE A 4 16.74 14.17 -7.53
N ILE A 5 17.63 13.62 -8.36
CA ILE A 5 17.75 14.03 -9.76
C ILE A 5 17.01 13.01 -10.60
N LEU A 6 15.93 13.46 -11.25
CA LEU A 6 15.22 12.68 -12.25
C LEU A 6 16.03 12.65 -13.54
N GLU A 7 16.45 11.45 -13.96
CA GLU A 7 17.20 11.25 -15.19
C GLU A 7 16.27 10.87 -16.35
N ASN A 8 15.26 10.02 -16.06
CA ASN A 8 14.32 9.54 -17.05
C ASN A 8 12.99 9.11 -16.40
N ALA A 9 11.89 9.24 -17.14
CA ALA A 9 10.59 8.72 -16.74
C ALA A 9 9.86 8.18 -17.97
N LYS A 10 9.40 6.93 -17.89
CA LYS A 10 8.72 6.24 -19.00
C LYS A 10 7.47 5.55 -18.50
N ARG A 11 6.33 5.85 -19.12
CA ARG A 11 5.13 5.02 -18.97
C ARG A 11 5.35 3.68 -19.68
N LEU A 12 5.13 2.60 -18.96
CA LEU A 12 5.23 1.25 -19.52
C LEU A 12 3.90 0.86 -20.16
N GLU A 13 3.98 -0.08 -21.09
CA GLU A 13 2.79 -0.69 -21.68
C GLU A 13 2.11 -1.55 -20.62
N VAL A 14 0.80 -1.33 -20.45
CA VAL A 14 -0.05 -2.05 -19.49
C VAL A 14 -1.12 -2.75 -20.32
N PRO A 15 -1.33 -4.07 -20.12
CA PRO A 15 -2.32 -4.78 -20.90
C PRO A 15 -3.74 -4.42 -20.44
N ASP A 16 -4.69 -4.41 -21.38
CA ASP A 16 -6.07 -3.93 -21.15
C ASP A 16 -6.78 -4.71 -20.02
N GLU A 17 -6.45 -5.99 -19.83
CA GLU A 17 -7.02 -6.80 -18.75
C GLU A 17 -6.69 -6.28 -17.35
N ALA A 18 -5.62 -5.50 -17.15
CA ALA A 18 -5.24 -4.94 -15.85
C ALA A 18 -6.30 -4.00 -15.26
N GLY A 19 -7.14 -3.41 -16.12
CA GLY A 19 -8.20 -2.49 -15.76
C GLY A 19 -8.05 -1.11 -16.42
N PRO A 20 -9.15 -0.35 -16.53
CA PRO A 20 -9.18 0.91 -17.28
C PRO A 20 -8.31 2.01 -16.66
N ASP A 21 -8.08 1.96 -15.36
CA ASP A 21 -7.29 2.95 -14.61
C ASP A 21 -5.84 2.50 -14.37
N ALA A 22 -5.48 1.29 -14.84
CA ALA A 22 -4.18 0.70 -14.60
C ALA A 22 -3.06 1.48 -15.31
N ALA A 23 -2.04 1.84 -14.54
CA ALA A 23 -0.89 2.57 -15.06
C ALA A 23 0.40 2.10 -14.42
N VAL A 24 1.48 2.07 -15.21
CA VAL A 24 2.83 1.78 -14.73
C VAL A 24 3.80 2.83 -15.25
N VAL A 25 4.63 3.36 -14.37
CA VAL A 25 5.69 4.31 -14.73
C VAL A 25 7.00 3.82 -14.14
N ARG A 26 8.04 3.76 -14.99
CA ARG A 26 9.42 3.57 -14.55
C ARG A 26 10.12 4.92 -14.50
N ILE A 27 10.78 5.18 -13.37
CA ILE A 27 11.48 6.43 -13.06
C ILE A 27 12.93 6.07 -12.75
N GLU A 28 13.88 6.65 -13.47
CA GLU A 28 15.32 6.46 -13.24
C GLU A 28 15.90 7.73 -12.64
N THR A 29 16.70 7.55 -11.59
CA THR A 29 17.25 8.65 -10.79
C THR A 29 18.68 8.35 -10.39
N ASN A 30 19.37 9.37 -9.88
CA ASN A 30 20.68 9.22 -9.27
C ASN A 30 20.70 8.35 -7.99
N TRP A 31 19.54 7.94 -7.46
CA TRP A 31 19.41 7.06 -6.28
C TRP A 31 19.03 5.62 -6.64
N GLY A 32 18.68 5.37 -7.90
CA GLY A 32 18.20 4.08 -8.37
C GLY A 32 17.04 4.21 -9.35
N ALA A 33 16.45 3.07 -9.70
CA ALA A 33 15.26 3.02 -10.53
C ALA A 33 14.02 2.60 -9.71
N TYR A 34 12.88 3.20 -10.02
CA TYR A 34 11.61 2.93 -9.37
C TYR A 34 10.57 2.55 -10.43
N THR A 35 9.88 1.42 -10.26
CA THR A 35 8.71 1.06 -11.08
C THR A 35 7.46 1.17 -10.22
N LEU A 36 6.60 2.12 -10.56
CA LEU A 36 5.36 2.42 -9.84
C LEU A 36 4.17 1.84 -10.59
N PHE A 37 3.37 1.04 -9.91
CA PHE A 37 2.14 0.40 -10.38
C PHE A 37 0.95 1.05 -9.67
N ASN A 38 -0.09 1.38 -10.42
CA ASN A 38 -1.26 2.08 -9.90
C ASN A 38 -2.56 1.49 -10.45
N GLU A 39 -3.51 1.23 -9.55
CA GLU A 39 -4.93 0.92 -9.86
C GLU A 39 -5.15 -0.29 -10.79
N PHE A 40 -4.53 -1.42 -10.46
CA PHE A 40 -4.73 -2.70 -11.16
C PHE A 40 -5.93 -3.42 -10.56
N ALA A 41 -7.06 -3.38 -11.28
CA ALA A 41 -8.29 -4.08 -10.91
C ALA A 41 -8.16 -5.61 -11.06
N ASN A 42 -7.41 -6.06 -12.07
CA ASN A 42 -7.08 -7.47 -12.26
C ASN A 42 -5.57 -7.67 -12.26
N GLU A 43 -5.18 -8.92 -12.00
CA GLU A 43 -3.79 -9.32 -12.04
C GLU A 43 -3.22 -9.30 -13.45
N ALA A 44 -2.07 -8.65 -13.62
CA ALA A 44 -1.40 -8.55 -14.91
C ALA A 44 0.13 -8.56 -14.76
N LEU A 45 0.81 -8.93 -15.84
CA LEU A 45 2.27 -8.94 -15.93
C LEU A 45 2.76 -7.69 -16.66
N VAL A 46 3.56 -6.86 -16.00
CA VAL A 46 4.20 -5.68 -16.63
C VAL A 46 5.68 -5.67 -16.25
N ASP A 47 6.55 -5.63 -17.25
CA ASP A 47 8.01 -5.58 -17.08
C ASP A 47 8.57 -6.68 -16.16
N GLY A 48 7.98 -7.88 -16.24
CA GLY A 48 8.37 -9.02 -15.41
C GLY A 48 7.77 -9.03 -14.00
N PHE A 49 6.94 -8.07 -13.62
CA PHE A 49 6.24 -8.07 -12.34
C PHE A 49 4.77 -8.43 -12.51
N LYS A 50 4.31 -9.36 -11.68
CA LYS A 50 2.89 -9.72 -11.56
C LYS A 50 2.29 -8.84 -10.47
N PHE A 51 1.28 -8.04 -10.82
CA PHE A 51 0.70 -7.08 -9.88
C PHE A 51 -0.83 -7.06 -9.96
N LYS A 52 -1.47 -6.94 -8.80
CA LYS A 52 -2.91 -6.68 -8.61
C LYS A 52 -3.08 -5.85 -7.35
N GLY A 53 -3.66 -4.66 -7.44
CA GLY A 53 -3.78 -3.78 -6.27
C GLY A 53 -3.91 -2.30 -6.58
N LYS A 54 -3.98 -1.51 -5.51
CA LYS A 54 -4.07 -0.05 -5.58
C LYS A 54 -2.73 0.61 -5.89
N LEU A 55 -1.68 0.24 -5.16
CA LEU A 55 -0.35 0.82 -5.34
C LEU A 55 0.73 -0.24 -5.14
N GLY A 56 1.71 -0.25 -6.04
CA GLY A 56 2.94 -1.02 -5.92
C GLY A 56 4.13 -0.16 -6.32
N ILE A 57 5.22 -0.24 -5.58
CA ILE A 57 6.49 0.39 -5.88
C ILE A 57 7.56 -0.68 -5.81
N HIS A 58 8.27 -0.90 -6.90
CA HIS A 58 9.52 -1.65 -6.92
C HIS A 58 10.68 -0.67 -6.99
N CYS A 59 11.73 -0.90 -6.20
CA CYS A 59 12.93 -0.09 -6.18
C CYS A 59 14.17 -0.95 -6.43
N GLU A 60 14.98 -0.49 -7.38
CA GLU A 60 16.32 -0.97 -7.66
C GLU A 60 17.29 0.14 -7.23
N PRO A 61 17.68 0.20 -5.94
CA PRO A 61 18.51 1.28 -5.46
C PRO A 61 19.93 1.19 -6.02
N MET A 62 20.63 2.33 -6.08
CA MET A 62 22.05 2.36 -6.47
C MET A 62 22.95 1.60 -5.49
N GLU A 63 22.57 1.57 -4.21
CA GLU A 63 23.23 0.84 -3.13
C GLU A 63 22.17 0.16 -2.25
N GLY A 64 22.44 -1.06 -1.79
CA GLY A 64 21.49 -1.86 -1.00
C GLY A 64 20.78 -2.95 -1.81
N ALA A 65 19.80 -3.59 -1.20
CA ALA A 65 19.02 -4.63 -1.87
C ALA A 65 17.77 -4.04 -2.56
N GLU A 66 17.32 -4.73 -3.62
CA GLU A 66 16.04 -4.45 -4.26
C GLU A 66 14.90 -4.67 -3.26
N TRP A 67 13.88 -3.84 -3.34
CA TRP A 67 12.71 -3.96 -2.47
C TRP A 67 11.42 -3.60 -3.20
N ILE A 68 10.32 -4.08 -2.66
CA ILE A 68 8.97 -3.67 -3.03
C ILE A 68 8.23 -3.10 -1.82
N LEU A 69 7.36 -2.14 -2.10
CA LEU A 69 6.36 -1.62 -1.19
C LEU A 69 5.02 -1.68 -1.91
N ALA A 70 4.00 -2.24 -1.27
CA ALA A 70 2.65 -2.30 -1.83
C ALA A 70 1.64 -1.79 -0.82
N SER A 71 0.67 -1.02 -1.28
CA SER A 71 -0.49 -0.63 -0.48
C SER A 71 -1.73 -1.16 -1.16
N SER A 72 -2.51 -1.90 -0.39
CA SER A 72 -3.73 -2.55 -0.85
C SER A 72 -3.57 -3.33 -2.14
N ALA A 73 -2.56 -4.21 -2.15
CA ALA A 73 -2.31 -5.14 -3.21
C ALA A 73 -2.52 -6.57 -2.74
N GLU A 74 -3.06 -7.37 -3.64
CA GLU A 74 -3.27 -8.81 -3.46
C GLU A 74 -2.07 -9.61 -3.98
N THR A 75 -1.45 -9.10 -5.05
CA THR A 75 -0.24 -9.69 -5.64
C THR A 75 0.75 -8.59 -5.96
N PHE A 76 2.01 -8.78 -5.57
CA PHE A 76 3.15 -8.08 -6.16
C PHE A 76 4.35 -9.02 -6.14
N LEU A 77 4.66 -9.63 -7.28
CA LEU A 77 5.67 -10.69 -7.38
C LEU A 77 6.63 -10.45 -8.54
N SER A 78 7.93 -10.58 -8.28
CA SER A 78 8.98 -10.53 -9.30
C SER A 78 8.95 -11.73 -10.24
N LYS A 79 9.55 -11.59 -11.42
CA LYS A 79 9.58 -12.63 -12.46
C LYS A 79 10.15 -13.97 -11.98
N ASP A 80 11.14 -13.90 -11.11
CA ASP A 80 11.82 -15.07 -10.55
C ASP A 80 11.14 -15.63 -9.30
N GLY A 81 10.07 -14.98 -8.81
CA GLY A 81 9.33 -15.38 -7.62
C GLY A 81 10.09 -15.20 -6.30
N ASN A 82 11.28 -14.61 -6.32
CA ASN A 82 12.13 -14.47 -5.13
C ASN A 82 11.93 -13.14 -4.38
N LEU A 83 11.15 -12.21 -4.94
CA LEU A 83 10.82 -10.94 -4.31
C LEU A 83 9.33 -10.69 -4.43
N GLY A 84 8.66 -10.61 -3.28
CA GLY A 84 7.29 -10.16 -3.16
C GLY A 84 6.32 -11.19 -2.57
N PHE A 85 5.05 -11.10 -2.93
CA PHE A 85 3.96 -11.85 -2.31
C PHE A 85 2.78 -12.08 -3.26
N GLU A 86 1.93 -13.05 -2.89
CA GLU A 86 0.68 -13.38 -3.58
C GLU A 86 -0.40 -13.80 -2.59
N GLY A 87 -1.67 -13.58 -2.94
CA GLY A 87 -2.82 -14.04 -2.15
C GLY A 87 -3.06 -13.27 -0.86
N HIS A 88 -2.53 -12.04 -0.73
CA HIS A 88 -2.80 -11.18 0.43
C HIS A 88 -4.18 -10.51 0.30
N GLU A 89 -4.86 -10.30 1.43
CA GLU A 89 -6.05 -9.45 1.40
C GLU A 89 -5.65 -7.98 1.21
N PRO A 90 -6.12 -7.29 0.15
CA PRO A 90 -5.68 -5.94 -0.16
C PRO A 90 -6.16 -4.90 0.86
N SER A 91 -7.28 -5.11 1.52
CA SER A 91 -7.72 -4.22 2.60
C SER A 91 -8.93 -4.81 3.30
N ALA A 92 -9.08 -4.49 4.58
CA ALA A 92 -10.35 -4.70 5.27
C ALA A 92 -11.22 -3.45 5.15
N LEU A 93 -12.35 -3.58 4.47
CA LEU A 93 -13.46 -2.65 4.64
C LEU A 93 -14.14 -2.98 5.97
N VAL A 94 -14.33 -1.98 6.81
CA VAL A 94 -14.94 -2.16 8.13
C VAL A 94 -16.14 -1.24 8.28
N ASN A 95 -17.21 -1.76 8.87
CA ASN A 95 -18.29 -0.93 9.39
C ASN A 95 -17.94 -0.50 10.81
N ILE A 96 -18.33 0.72 11.16
CA ILE A 96 -18.03 1.33 12.45
C ILE A 96 -19.31 1.35 13.28
N GLU A 97 -19.28 0.75 14.46
CA GLU A 97 -20.41 0.70 15.40
C GLU A 97 -20.41 1.91 16.32
N SER A 98 -19.22 2.36 16.73
CA SER A 98 -19.05 3.56 17.52
C SER A 98 -17.72 4.23 17.23
N SER A 99 -17.67 5.54 17.44
CA SER A 99 -16.46 6.34 17.32
C SER A 99 -16.47 7.42 18.40
N ASP A 100 -15.29 7.69 18.96
CA ASP A 100 -15.04 8.90 19.71
C ASP A 100 -13.83 9.64 19.12
N SER A 101 -13.39 10.73 19.76
CA SER A 101 -12.29 11.54 19.27
C SER A 101 -10.96 10.81 19.09
N THR A 102 -10.76 9.63 19.70
CA THR A 102 -9.47 8.93 19.78
C THR A 102 -9.52 7.49 19.32
N GLN A 103 -10.70 6.92 19.10
CA GLN A 103 -10.85 5.53 18.70
C GLN A 103 -12.14 5.28 17.92
N ILE A 104 -12.12 4.18 17.17
CA ILE A 104 -13.32 3.58 16.58
C ILE A 104 -13.46 2.14 17.06
N GLU A 105 -14.70 1.67 17.12
CA GLU A 105 -15.05 0.26 17.30
C GLU A 105 -15.72 -0.27 16.03
N THR A 106 -15.14 -1.33 15.47
CA THR A 106 -15.63 -1.96 14.24
C THR A 106 -16.66 -3.05 14.53
N SER A 107 -17.54 -3.31 13.58
CA SER A 107 -18.56 -4.37 13.72
C SER A 107 -17.95 -5.77 13.79
N GLU A 108 -16.81 -5.97 13.16
CA GLU A 108 -16.10 -7.24 13.05
C GLU A 108 -14.68 -7.12 13.57
N THR A 109 -14.13 -8.23 14.05
CA THR A 109 -12.71 -8.29 14.46
C THR A 109 -11.84 -8.01 13.25
N ILE A 110 -10.87 -7.12 13.43
CA ILE A 110 -9.89 -6.80 12.41
C ILE A 110 -8.94 -8.00 12.24
N PRO A 111 -8.77 -8.53 11.02
CA PRO A 111 -7.85 -9.64 10.77
C PRO A 111 -6.42 -9.30 11.20
N ASP A 112 -5.78 -10.26 11.87
CA ASP A 112 -4.37 -10.16 12.23
C ASP A 112 -3.50 -10.03 10.96
N GLY A 113 -2.40 -9.28 11.04
CA GLY A 113 -1.44 -9.12 9.94
C GLY A 113 -1.76 -8.03 8.92
N LEU A 114 -2.96 -7.45 8.91
CA LEU A 114 -3.33 -6.35 7.99
C LEU A 114 -2.59 -5.03 8.25
N ILE A 115 -1.94 -4.89 9.40
CA ILE A 115 -1.40 -3.62 9.88
C ILE A 115 0.07 -3.76 10.30
N GLU A 116 0.74 -4.86 9.92
CA GLU A 116 2.18 -4.98 10.13
C GLU A 116 2.89 -3.91 9.29
N CYS A 117 3.52 -2.94 9.96
CA CYS A 117 4.27 -1.87 9.33
C CYS A 117 5.75 -2.05 9.68
N PRO A 118 6.68 -1.88 8.73
CA PRO A 118 8.10 -1.87 9.06
C PRO A 118 8.46 -0.73 10.02
N ASP A 119 9.56 -0.89 10.76
CA ASP A 119 10.05 0.13 11.68
C ASP A 119 10.21 1.50 10.99
N GLY A 120 9.66 2.54 11.60
CA GLY A 120 9.70 3.92 11.08
C GLY A 120 8.59 4.28 10.09
N PHE A 121 7.67 3.36 9.79
CA PHE A 121 6.47 3.61 8.99
C PHE A 121 5.21 3.64 9.86
N GLN A 122 4.16 4.31 9.36
CA GLN A 122 2.90 4.53 10.06
C GLN A 122 1.74 4.10 9.17
N ASN A 123 0.91 3.17 9.64
CA ASN A 123 -0.34 2.82 8.98
C ASN A 123 -1.43 3.84 9.28
N TYR A 124 -2.38 3.99 8.34
CA TYR A 124 -3.46 4.97 8.41
C TYR A 124 -4.80 4.28 8.19
N PHE A 125 -5.82 4.62 8.97
CA PHE A 125 -7.20 4.28 8.67
C PHE A 125 -7.76 5.27 7.67
N LEU A 126 -8.23 4.79 6.52
CA LEU A 126 -8.85 5.66 5.52
C LEU A 126 -10.35 5.69 5.74
N ALA A 127 -10.92 6.88 5.95
CA ALA A 127 -12.36 7.04 6.06
C ALA A 127 -12.85 8.26 5.27
N ASN A 128 -14.12 8.22 4.91
CA ASN A 128 -14.81 9.34 4.29
C ASN A 128 -15.80 9.93 5.28
N ASP A 129 -15.66 11.21 5.63
CA ASP A 129 -16.53 11.92 6.58
C ASP A 129 -17.78 12.54 5.92
N GLY A 130 -18.09 12.13 4.68
CA GLY A 130 -19.13 12.69 3.83
C GLY A 130 -18.66 13.83 2.93
N SER A 131 -17.49 14.43 3.19
CA SER A 131 -16.92 15.53 2.41
C SER A 131 -15.55 15.19 1.82
N PHE A 132 -14.69 14.53 2.60
CA PHE A 132 -13.30 14.27 2.26
C PHE A 132 -12.91 12.83 2.60
N ASN A 133 -11.96 12.30 1.83
CA ASN A 133 -11.24 11.10 2.23
C ASN A 133 -10.05 11.52 3.11
N THR A 134 -10.01 11.02 4.34
CA THR A 134 -9.01 11.39 5.34
C THR A 134 -8.33 10.13 5.86
N GLY A 135 -7.00 10.17 5.94
CA GLY A 135 -6.19 9.14 6.58
C GLY A 135 -5.90 9.50 8.03
N TYR A 136 -6.32 8.64 8.97
CA TYR A 136 -6.09 8.79 10.40
C TYR A 136 -4.96 7.86 10.86
N PRO A 137 -3.84 8.37 11.39
CA PRO A 137 -2.69 7.55 11.80
C PRO A 137 -3.08 6.63 12.96
N ILE A 138 -2.91 5.33 12.74
CA ILE A 138 -3.29 4.28 13.70
C ILE A 138 -2.21 4.17 14.77
N ASP A 139 -2.56 4.40 16.02
CA ASP A 139 -1.67 4.12 17.16
C ASP A 139 -1.61 2.61 17.44
N SER A 140 -2.79 2.00 17.64
CA SER A 140 -2.90 0.60 17.99
C SER A 140 -4.22 0.00 17.54
N ILE A 141 -4.23 -1.33 17.37
CA ILE A 141 -5.42 -2.12 17.06
C ILE A 141 -5.51 -3.28 18.05
N SER A 142 -6.69 -3.48 18.63
CA SER A 142 -6.97 -4.58 19.53
C SER A 142 -8.35 -5.14 19.27
N GLY A 143 -8.42 -6.29 18.61
CA GLY A 143 -9.67 -6.96 18.25
C GLY A 143 -10.52 -6.10 17.30
N LYS A 144 -11.50 -5.38 17.86
CA LYS A 144 -12.42 -4.50 17.13
C LYS A 144 -12.10 -3.01 17.29
N THR A 145 -11.18 -2.67 18.18
CA THR A 145 -10.87 -1.27 18.48
C THR A 145 -9.66 -0.83 17.69
N VAL A 146 -9.76 0.34 17.05
CA VAL A 146 -8.64 1.07 16.46
C VAL A 146 -8.46 2.37 17.22
N THR A 147 -7.27 2.63 17.73
CA THR A 147 -6.91 3.87 18.45
C THR A 147 -6.03 4.75 17.56
N PHE A 148 -6.15 6.07 17.71
CA PHE A 148 -5.44 7.08 16.93
C PHE A 148 -4.65 8.02 17.83
N ASP A 149 -3.42 8.37 17.41
CA ASP A 149 -2.48 9.16 18.24
C ASP A 149 -2.74 10.69 18.17
N ARG A 150 -3.31 11.20 17.06
CA ARG A 150 -3.11 12.63 16.72
C ARG A 150 -4.33 13.44 16.31
N PHE A 151 -5.45 12.84 15.96
CA PHE A 151 -6.55 13.55 15.32
C PHE A 151 -7.90 13.16 15.90
N GLU A 152 -8.75 14.16 16.12
CA GLU A 152 -10.16 13.93 16.42
C GLU A 152 -10.80 13.19 15.26
N VAL A 153 -11.31 12.00 15.53
CA VAL A 153 -12.07 11.21 14.55
C VAL A 153 -13.52 11.70 14.58
N PRO A 154 -14.09 12.11 13.43
CA PRO A 154 -15.50 12.45 13.35
C PRO A 154 -16.37 11.20 13.52
N GLU A 155 -17.69 11.37 13.60
CA GLU A 155 -18.59 10.23 13.47
C GLU A 155 -18.45 9.61 12.07
N LEU A 156 -18.14 8.31 12.04
CA LEU A 156 -17.91 7.56 10.82
C LEU A 156 -18.81 6.32 10.79
N GLU A 157 -19.36 5.99 9.63
CA GLU A 157 -20.15 4.76 9.45
C GLU A 157 -19.32 3.59 8.91
N LYS A 158 -18.24 3.91 8.17
CA LYS A 158 -17.38 2.95 7.49
C LYS A 158 -15.98 3.49 7.29
N GLY A 159 -15.04 2.59 7.11
CA GLY A 159 -13.71 2.93 6.62
C GLY A 159 -12.95 1.72 6.10
N GLN A 160 -11.67 1.94 5.87
CA GLN A 160 -10.79 0.98 5.25
C GLN A 160 -9.46 0.96 5.99
N LEU A 161 -9.00 -0.24 6.33
CA LEU A 161 -7.64 -0.48 6.75
C LEU A 161 -6.81 -0.85 5.51
N PRO A 162 -5.86 0.00 5.09
CA PRO A 162 -4.92 -0.36 4.04
C PRO A 162 -3.99 -1.44 4.58
N ASN A 163 -3.63 -2.36 3.69
CA ASN A 163 -2.59 -3.34 3.96
C ASN A 163 -1.30 -2.86 3.29
N LEU A 164 -0.35 -2.38 4.09
CA LEU A 164 0.97 -1.99 3.61
C LEU A 164 1.92 -3.17 3.75
N ILE A 165 2.46 -3.63 2.64
CA ILE A 165 3.39 -4.76 2.61
C ILE A 165 4.73 -4.28 2.08
N PHE A 166 5.79 -4.59 2.82
CA PHE A 166 7.16 -4.37 2.40
C PHE A 166 7.86 -5.72 2.27
N ALA A 167 8.58 -5.92 1.18
CA ALA A 167 9.47 -7.06 1.01
C ALA A 167 10.78 -6.59 0.41
N GLU A 168 11.89 -7.04 0.97
CA GLU A 168 13.23 -6.79 0.46
C GLU A 168 13.79 -8.11 -0.06
N ARG A 169 14.57 -8.05 -1.14
CA ARG A 169 15.25 -9.24 -1.64
C ARG A 169 16.32 -9.63 -0.63
N ASP A 170 16.24 -10.85 -0.10
CA ASP A 170 17.24 -11.37 0.81
C ASP A 170 18.65 -11.17 0.22
N GLY A 171 19.45 -10.35 0.88
CA GLY A 171 20.86 -10.18 0.54
C GLY A 171 21.58 -11.52 0.72
N LYS A 172 22.36 -11.92 -0.30
CA LYS A 172 23.31 -13.03 -0.14
C LYS A 172 24.48 -12.66 0.75
#